data_AF-A0A7J9LF49-F1
#
_entry.id   AF-A0A7J9LF49-F1
#
_cell.length_a   1.000
_cell.length_b   1.000
_cell.length_c   1.000
_cell.angle_alpha   90.00
_cell.angle_beta   90.00
_cell.angle_gamma   90.00
#
_symmetry.space_group_name_H-M   'P 1'
#
loop_
_entity.id
_entity.type
_entity.pdbx_description
1 polymer ?
#
loop_
_entity_poly.entity_id
_entity_poly.type
_entity_poly.pdbx_seq_one_letter_code
_entity_poly.pdbx_strand_id
1 'polypeptide(L)'
;MASSVGFAHPTSSLIINKKDKSLSVVPSTSQLSIYKCKTPISNNISMAMATRQSERKPATTGSMKSPMTMTEKILAKGAEKAEVKAGDNVWVNVDVFMTNDISGPGSIGIFRKEFGENAKVWDREKVVVIPDHYIFTSDERANRNVDILREFSLDQNIKYFYDITDLSNFK
;
A
#
# COMPACT_ATOMS: atom_id res chain seq x y z
N MET A 1 37.58 -10.40 -58.28
CA MET A 1 38.86 -10.94 -57.75
C MET A 1 38.76 -10.85 -56.23
N ALA A 2 38.69 -11.89 -55.39
CA ALA A 2 38.86 -13.37 -55.48
C ALA A 2 40.13 -13.92 -54.77
N SER A 3 39.99 -14.21 -53.46
CA SER A 3 40.85 -14.98 -52.53
C SER A 3 40.05 -15.17 -51.19
N SER A 4 40.09 -16.20 -50.32
CA SER A 4 40.77 -17.53 -50.17
C SER A 4 42.26 -17.53 -49.75
N VAL A 5 42.78 -18.37 -48.83
CA VAL A 5 42.28 -19.35 -47.79
C VAL A 5 43.40 -19.59 -46.74
N GLY A 6 43.24 -20.22 -45.57
CA GLY A 6 42.06 -20.74 -44.87
C GLY A 6 42.35 -22.01 -44.01
N PHE A 7 41.83 -22.07 -42.76
CA PHE A 7 41.80 -23.19 -41.78
C PHE A 7 43.10 -23.81 -41.22
N ALA A 8 43.11 -24.05 -39.89
CA ALA A 8 43.69 -25.23 -39.24
C ALA A 8 43.04 -25.48 -37.85
N HIS A 9 42.93 -26.74 -37.44
CA HIS A 9 42.51 -27.18 -36.09
C HIS A 9 43.73 -27.72 -35.33
N PRO A 10 43.63 -27.92 -34.00
CA PRO A 10 43.76 -29.30 -33.53
C PRO A 10 42.68 -29.69 -32.49
N THR A 11 42.67 -30.97 -32.14
CA THR A 11 41.80 -31.59 -31.13
C THR A 11 42.61 -32.15 -29.96
N SER A 12 42.01 -32.20 -28.77
CA SER A 12 42.33 -33.20 -27.76
C SER A 12 41.14 -33.39 -26.81
N SER A 13 40.91 -34.62 -26.39
CA SER A 13 39.74 -35.03 -25.59
C SER A 13 40.19 -35.60 -24.24
N LEU A 14 39.62 -35.10 -23.13
CA LEU A 14 39.72 -35.76 -21.83
C LEU A 14 38.36 -35.84 -21.14
N ILE A 15 38.02 -37.04 -20.70
CA ILE A 15 36.83 -37.37 -19.92
C ILE A 15 37.20 -37.32 -18.44
N ILE A 16 36.42 -36.61 -17.62
CA ILE A 16 36.51 -36.68 -16.15
C ILE A 16 35.11 -37.00 -15.59
N ASN A 17 35.08 -37.81 -14.53
CA ASN A 17 33.89 -38.48 -14.02
C ASN A 17 34.00 -38.64 -12.49
N LYS A 18 32.85 -38.74 -11.80
CA LYS A 18 32.66 -39.14 -10.39
C LYS A 18 33.17 -38.24 -9.24
N LYS A 19 32.17 -37.78 -8.47
CA LYS A 19 31.95 -38.01 -7.01
C LYS A 19 32.73 -37.27 -5.90
N ASP A 20 31.90 -36.85 -4.94
CA ASP A 20 31.99 -37.00 -3.47
C ASP A 20 32.99 -36.18 -2.62
N LYS A 21 32.39 -35.42 -1.68
CA LYS A 21 32.77 -35.21 -0.27
C LYS A 21 34.02 -34.38 0.08
N SER A 22 33.74 -33.32 0.85
CA SER A 22 34.16 -33.30 2.27
C SER A 22 33.14 -32.52 3.12
N LEU A 23 32.89 -32.98 4.35
CA LEU A 23 32.22 -32.19 5.40
C LEU A 23 33.23 -31.94 6.52
N SER A 24 33.27 -30.73 7.05
CA SER A 24 33.87 -30.45 8.36
C SER A 24 32.80 -30.60 9.45
N VAL A 25 33.17 -31.22 10.57
CA VAL A 25 32.26 -31.51 11.69
C VAL A 25 32.85 -30.97 12.98
N VAL A 26 32.05 -30.22 13.75
CA VAL A 26 32.22 -30.00 15.19
C VAL A 26 30.83 -30.07 15.84
N PRO A 27 30.62 -30.85 16.92
CA PRO A 27 29.28 -31.14 17.44
C PRO A 27 28.86 -30.21 18.60
N SER A 28 27.54 -30.12 18.81
CA SER A 28 26.97 -29.83 20.14
C SER A 28 25.61 -30.52 20.28
N THR A 29 25.32 -31.07 21.46
CA THR A 29 24.12 -31.87 21.72
C THR A 29 23.05 -31.08 22.46
N SER A 30 21.85 -31.00 21.88
CA SER A 30 20.61 -30.75 22.62
C SER A 30 19.51 -31.67 22.10
N GLN A 31 18.80 -32.34 23.01
CA GLN A 31 17.75 -33.29 22.64
C GLN A 31 16.46 -32.56 22.27
N LEU A 32 16.00 -32.72 21.03
CA LEU A 32 14.71 -32.18 20.61
C LEU A 32 13.58 -33.15 21.01
N SER A 33 12.96 -32.91 22.16
CA SER A 33 11.83 -33.70 22.64
C SER A 33 10.56 -33.42 21.82
N ILE A 34 10.20 -34.37 20.95
CA ILE A 34 8.97 -34.30 20.15
C ILE A 34 7.76 -34.56 21.05
N TYR A 35 7.28 -33.51 21.72
CA TYR A 35 6.01 -33.54 22.45
C TYR A 35 4.84 -33.69 21.48
N LYS A 36 4.39 -34.92 21.25
CA LYS A 36 3.11 -35.22 20.58
C LYS A 36 1.94 -34.81 21.48
N CYS A 37 1.64 -33.51 21.52
CA CYS A 37 0.40 -33.01 22.11
C CYS A 37 -0.78 -33.47 21.26
N LYS A 38 -1.54 -34.47 21.74
CA LYS A 38 -2.83 -34.84 21.18
C LYS A 38 -3.90 -33.87 21.71
N THR A 39 -3.98 -32.68 21.13
CA THR A 39 -5.16 -31.82 21.33
C THR A 39 -6.38 -32.49 20.69
N PRO A 40 -7.50 -32.68 21.42
CA PRO A 40 -8.76 -33.01 20.77
C PRO A 40 -9.22 -31.80 19.94
N ILE A 41 -9.71 -32.03 18.74
CA ILE A 41 -10.28 -30.96 17.91
C ILE A 41 -11.60 -30.54 18.55
N SER A 42 -11.61 -29.34 19.12
CA SER A 42 -12.84 -28.67 19.55
C SER A 42 -13.50 -28.02 18.34
N ASN A 43 -14.71 -28.45 17.98
CA ASN A 43 -15.48 -27.82 16.90
C ASN A 43 -16.10 -26.47 17.31
N ASN A 44 -15.90 -26.02 18.56
CA ASN A 44 -16.48 -24.79 19.08
C ASN A 44 -15.62 -23.56 18.73
N ILE A 45 -15.81 -23.02 17.53
CA ILE A 45 -15.31 -21.68 17.15
C ILE A 45 -16.18 -20.63 17.85
N SER A 46 -15.89 -20.40 19.14
CA SER A 46 -16.55 -19.34 19.92
C SER A 46 -15.96 -17.98 19.59
N MET A 47 -16.70 -17.14 18.87
CA MET A 47 -16.32 -15.74 18.70
C MET A 47 -16.46 -14.98 20.04
N ALA A 48 -15.33 -14.72 20.69
CA ALA A 48 -15.25 -13.85 21.85
C ALA A 48 -15.48 -12.40 21.42
N MET A 49 -16.75 -11.99 21.32
CA MET A 49 -17.12 -10.58 21.12
C MET A 49 -16.51 -9.75 22.24
N ALA A 50 -15.66 -8.77 21.88
CA ALA A 50 -15.07 -7.87 22.85
C ALA A 50 -16.17 -7.19 23.67
N THR A 51 -16.07 -7.27 24.99
CA THR A 51 -17.03 -6.61 25.88
C THR A 51 -17.05 -5.11 25.59
N ARG A 52 -18.25 -4.52 25.55
CA ARG A 52 -18.39 -3.06 25.46
C ARG A 52 -17.66 -2.46 26.66
N GLN A 53 -16.51 -1.83 26.42
CA GLN A 53 -15.80 -1.08 27.46
C GLN A 53 -16.74 0.01 27.95
N SER A 54 -16.81 0.21 29.26
CA SER A 54 -17.57 1.32 29.82
C SER A 54 -16.98 2.64 29.34
N GLU A 55 -17.85 3.62 29.11
CA GLU A 55 -17.47 4.92 28.55
C GLU A 55 -16.39 5.59 29.42
N ARG A 56 -15.21 5.80 28.83
CA ARG A 56 -14.12 6.52 29.50
C ARG A 56 -14.57 7.96 29.74
N LYS A 57 -14.66 8.36 31.02
CA LYS A 57 -14.89 9.76 31.40
C LYS A 57 -13.83 10.66 30.73
N PRO A 58 -14.20 11.74 30.02
CA PRO A 58 -13.24 12.58 29.32
C PRO A 58 -12.29 13.30 30.27
N ALA A 59 -10.98 13.20 30.03
CA ALA A 59 -9.94 13.83 30.84
C ALA A 59 -9.76 15.34 30.56
N THR A 60 -10.84 16.07 30.27
CA THR A 60 -10.76 17.49 29.87
C THR A 60 -10.70 18.41 31.09
N THR A 61 -9.65 19.22 31.17
CA THR A 61 -9.35 20.15 32.29
C THR A 61 -10.06 21.52 32.17
N GLY A 62 -11.20 21.59 31.49
CA GLY A 62 -11.95 22.82 31.27
C GLY A 62 -13.43 22.57 31.00
N SER A 63 -14.27 23.55 31.35
CA SER A 63 -15.73 23.44 31.21
C SER A 63 -16.16 23.50 29.74
N MET A 64 -16.51 22.34 29.19
CA MET A 64 -17.12 22.20 27.87
C MET A 64 -18.64 22.01 28.04
N LYS A 65 -19.46 22.62 27.17
CA LYS A 65 -20.92 22.48 27.23
C LYS A 65 -21.38 21.03 27.11
N SER A 66 -20.70 20.24 26.28
CA SER A 66 -20.94 18.81 26.07
C SER A 66 -19.63 18.03 26.13
N PRO A 67 -19.57 16.87 26.81
CA PRO A 67 -18.42 15.98 26.76
C PRO A 67 -18.32 15.31 25.38
N MET A 68 -17.17 15.43 24.73
CA MET A 68 -16.86 14.75 23.45
C MET A 68 -15.43 14.18 23.46
N THR A 69 -15.26 13.04 22.80
CA THR A 69 -13.95 12.44 22.49
C THR A 69 -13.15 13.31 21.50
N MET A 70 -11.88 12.95 21.28
CA MET A 70 -11.04 13.60 20.27
C MET A 70 -11.62 13.44 18.86
N THR A 71 -12.09 12.22 18.53
CA THR A 71 -12.68 11.90 17.22
C THR A 71 -13.98 12.69 16.98
N GLU A 72 -14.87 12.74 17.96
CA GLU A 72 -16.11 13.53 17.86
C GLU A 72 -15.82 15.02 17.70
N LYS A 73 -14.81 15.58 18.40
CA LYS A 73 -14.39 16.98 18.22
C LYS A 73 -13.85 17.26 16.81
N ILE A 74 -13.08 16.33 16.23
CA ILE A 74 -12.56 16.46 14.86
C ILE A 74 -13.71 16.38 13.84
N LEU A 75 -14.60 15.40 13.98
CA LEU A 75 -15.76 15.22 13.08
C LEU A 75 -16.77 16.37 13.21
N ALA A 76 -17.05 16.86 14.42
CA ALA A 76 -17.90 18.01 14.66
C ALA A 76 -17.34 19.27 13.99
N LYS A 77 -16.02 19.52 14.13
CA LYS A 77 -15.33 20.62 13.43
C LYS A 77 -15.46 20.48 11.91
N GLY A 78 -15.15 19.30 11.36
CA GLY A 78 -15.20 19.05 9.92
C GLY A 78 -16.62 19.05 9.33
N ALA A 79 -17.65 18.84 10.15
CA ALA A 79 -19.06 18.90 9.80
C ALA A 79 -19.74 20.25 10.15
N GLU A 80 -18.98 21.24 10.63
CA GLU A 80 -19.47 22.54 11.12
C GLU A 80 -20.57 22.45 12.19
N LYS A 81 -20.51 21.42 13.04
CA LYS A 81 -21.46 21.16 14.13
C LYS A 81 -20.89 21.50 15.50
N ALA A 82 -21.76 21.90 16.42
CA ALA A 82 -21.41 22.16 17.82
C ALA A 82 -21.08 20.86 18.60
N GLU A 83 -21.73 19.75 18.24
CA GLU A 83 -21.50 18.41 18.78
C GLU A 83 -21.87 17.33 17.76
N VAL A 84 -21.28 16.14 17.92
CA VAL A 84 -21.65 14.88 17.24
C VAL A 84 -21.45 13.74 18.23
N LYS A 85 -22.13 12.61 18.03
CA LYS A 85 -22.02 11.40 18.86
C LYS A 85 -21.83 10.16 18.00
N ALA A 86 -21.30 9.10 18.60
CA ALA A 86 -21.23 7.78 17.98
C ALA A 86 -22.62 7.31 17.46
N GLY A 87 -22.70 7.00 16.16
CA GLY A 87 -23.93 6.60 15.47
C GLY A 87 -24.61 7.71 14.65
N ASP A 88 -24.15 8.96 14.74
CA ASP A 88 -24.60 10.03 13.83
C ASP A 88 -24.04 9.84 12.41
N ASN A 89 -24.88 10.00 11.40
CA ASN A 89 -24.43 10.23 10.02
C ASN A 89 -24.13 11.73 9.84
N VAL A 90 -22.92 12.05 9.40
CA VAL A 90 -22.45 13.44 9.23
C VAL A 90 -21.76 13.63 7.89
N TRP A 91 -22.04 14.75 7.22
CA TRP A 91 -21.25 15.23 6.09
C TRP A 91 -20.06 16.01 6.63
N VAL A 92 -18.87 15.79 6.06
CA VAL A 92 -17.61 16.39 6.50
C VAL A 92 -16.90 17.01 5.30
N ASN A 93 -16.44 18.25 5.45
CA ASN A 93 -15.54 18.88 4.49
C ASN A 93 -14.15 18.24 4.61
N VAL A 94 -13.63 17.68 3.50
CA VAL A 94 -12.37 16.94 3.49
C VAL A 94 -11.19 17.90 3.43
N ASP A 95 -10.33 17.85 4.44
CA ASP A 95 -9.12 18.68 4.51
C ASP A 95 -8.08 18.27 3.47
N VAL A 96 -7.79 16.97 3.32
CA VAL A 96 -6.87 16.38 2.32
C VAL A 96 -7.36 14.99 1.90
N PHE A 97 -7.21 14.65 0.63
CA PHE A 97 -7.39 13.32 0.06
C PHE A 97 -6.06 12.81 -0.51
N MET A 98 -5.76 11.52 -0.32
CA MET A 98 -4.55 10.88 -0.83
C MET A 98 -4.92 9.62 -1.62
N THR A 99 -4.28 9.39 -2.76
CA THR A 99 -4.44 8.16 -3.55
C THR A 99 -3.13 7.70 -4.19
N ASN A 100 -3.11 6.45 -4.64
CA ASN A 100 -1.92 5.75 -5.12
C ASN A 100 -2.20 4.84 -6.32
N ASP A 101 -1.17 4.19 -6.85
CA ASP A 101 -1.20 3.38 -8.07
C ASP A 101 -1.98 2.05 -7.96
N ILE A 102 -2.40 1.66 -6.75
CA ILE A 102 -3.39 0.57 -6.55
C ILE A 102 -4.83 1.09 -6.59
N SER A 103 -5.12 2.18 -5.87
CA SER A 103 -6.50 2.65 -5.64
C SER A 103 -6.99 3.69 -6.66
N GLY A 104 -6.10 4.60 -7.04
CA GLY A 104 -6.40 5.81 -7.81
C GLY A 104 -6.99 5.55 -9.19
N PRO A 105 -6.45 4.66 -10.03
CA PRO A 105 -7.02 4.39 -11.35
C PRO A 105 -8.50 3.96 -11.32
N GLY A 106 -8.89 3.18 -10.30
CA GLY A 106 -10.29 2.80 -10.09
C GLY A 106 -11.16 3.99 -9.66
N SER A 107 -10.69 4.80 -8.70
CA SER A 107 -11.38 6.02 -8.26
C SER A 107 -11.49 7.08 -9.36
N ILE A 108 -10.46 7.24 -10.20
CA ILE A 108 -10.42 8.16 -11.34
C ILE A 108 -11.39 7.71 -12.44
N GLY A 109 -11.44 6.40 -12.74
CA GLY A 109 -12.42 5.84 -13.68
C GLY A 109 -13.87 6.08 -13.23
N ILE A 110 -14.15 5.92 -11.93
CA ILE A 110 -15.47 6.26 -11.36
C ILE A 110 -15.70 7.78 -11.41
N PHE A 111 -14.71 8.61 -11.08
CA PHE A 111 -14.83 10.07 -11.13
C PHE A 111 -15.17 10.58 -12.55
N ARG A 112 -14.41 10.17 -13.57
CA ARG A 112 -14.68 10.49 -14.98
C ARG A 112 -16.04 9.96 -15.44
N LYS A 113 -16.48 8.78 -14.95
CA LYS A 113 -17.81 8.20 -15.27
C LYS A 113 -18.98 8.96 -14.64
N GLU A 114 -18.94 9.28 -13.35
CA GLU A 114 -20.09 9.87 -12.64
C GLU A 114 -20.16 11.39 -12.77
N PHE A 115 -19.03 12.09 -12.96
CA PHE A 115 -18.96 13.55 -13.08
C PHE A 115 -18.62 14.04 -14.50
N GLY A 116 -18.18 13.14 -15.39
CA GLY A 116 -17.79 13.42 -16.78
C GLY A 116 -16.29 13.62 -16.96
N GLU A 117 -15.78 13.34 -18.17
CA GLU A 117 -14.34 13.43 -18.51
C GLU A 117 -13.71 14.80 -18.22
N ASN A 118 -14.47 15.88 -18.41
CA ASN A 118 -14.02 17.25 -18.17
C ASN A 118 -14.19 17.73 -16.71
N ALA A 119 -14.64 16.87 -15.79
CA ALA A 119 -14.82 17.22 -14.39
C ALA A 119 -13.50 17.68 -13.74
N LYS A 120 -13.61 18.60 -12.78
CA LYS A 120 -12.46 19.07 -12.00
C LYS A 120 -12.57 18.71 -10.53
N VAL A 121 -11.43 18.39 -9.91
CA VAL A 121 -11.34 18.17 -8.46
C VAL A 121 -11.75 19.45 -7.71
N TRP A 122 -12.33 19.31 -6.51
CA TRP A 122 -12.84 20.45 -5.74
C TRP A 122 -11.73 21.42 -5.31
N ASP A 123 -10.54 20.89 -5.03
CA ASP A 123 -9.34 21.65 -4.69
C ASP A 123 -8.08 20.85 -5.05
N ARG A 124 -7.33 21.35 -6.04
CA ARG A 124 -6.10 20.73 -6.58
C ARG A 124 -4.90 20.77 -5.61
N GLU A 125 -5.01 21.52 -4.51
CA GLU A 125 -4.01 21.59 -3.43
C GLU A 125 -4.45 20.77 -2.20
N LYS A 126 -5.62 20.11 -2.26
CA LYS A 126 -6.09 19.11 -1.29
C LYS A 126 -6.07 17.68 -1.79
N VAL A 127 -5.68 17.47 -3.06
CA VAL A 127 -5.48 16.16 -3.65
C VAL A 127 -3.98 15.85 -3.68
N VAL A 128 -3.61 14.70 -3.10
CA VAL A 128 -2.24 14.17 -3.06
C VAL A 128 -2.22 12.85 -3.84
N VAL A 129 -1.26 12.71 -4.76
CA VAL A 129 -1.12 11.53 -5.62
C VAL A 129 0.30 11.01 -5.52
N ILE A 130 0.45 9.76 -5.05
CA ILE A 130 1.74 9.11 -4.83
C ILE A 130 1.71 7.71 -5.46
N PRO A 131 2.31 7.49 -6.64
CA PRO A 131 2.60 6.14 -7.10
C PRO A 131 3.79 5.56 -6.30
N ASP A 132 3.55 4.52 -5.51
CA ASP A 132 4.53 3.92 -4.59
C ASP A 132 4.64 2.40 -4.69
N HIS A 133 3.64 1.69 -5.22
CA HIS A 133 3.62 0.22 -5.25
C HIS A 133 4.21 -0.37 -6.54
N TYR A 134 4.12 0.35 -7.67
CA TYR A 134 4.43 -0.16 -9.00
C TYR A 134 5.55 0.59 -9.74
N ILE A 135 6.05 1.71 -9.21
CA ILE A 135 7.10 2.55 -9.81
C ILE A 135 8.41 1.85 -10.21
N PHE A 136 8.70 0.65 -9.71
CA PHE A 136 9.89 -0.15 -10.05
C PHE A 136 9.56 -1.51 -10.70
N THR A 137 8.33 -1.70 -11.19
CA THR A 137 7.89 -2.97 -11.80
C THR A 137 8.24 -3.06 -13.29
N SER A 138 8.50 -4.28 -13.78
CA SER A 138 8.60 -4.57 -15.21
C SER A 138 7.27 -5.01 -15.85
N ASP A 139 6.18 -5.12 -15.08
CA ASP A 139 4.85 -5.43 -15.61
C ASP A 139 4.22 -4.18 -16.26
N GLU A 140 4.01 -4.23 -17.58
CA GLU A 140 3.31 -3.21 -18.36
C GLU A 140 1.92 -2.86 -17.78
N ARG A 141 1.20 -3.85 -17.24
CA ARG A 141 -0.15 -3.65 -16.69
C ARG A 141 -0.16 -2.81 -15.43
N ALA A 142 0.88 -2.96 -14.61
CA ALA A 142 1.07 -2.20 -13.38
C ALA A 142 1.66 -0.81 -13.66
N ASN A 143 2.56 -0.69 -14.65
CA ASN A 143 3.03 0.63 -15.13
C ASN A 143 1.88 1.50 -15.67
N ARG A 144 0.93 0.91 -16.41
CA ARG A 144 -0.27 1.61 -16.91
C ARG A 144 -1.08 2.29 -15.81
N ASN A 145 -1.13 1.74 -14.60
CA ASN A 145 -1.79 2.38 -13.46
C ASN A 145 -1.09 3.69 -13.06
N VAL A 146 0.25 3.71 -13.10
CA VAL A 146 1.06 4.90 -12.84
C VAL A 146 0.86 5.94 -13.95
N ASP A 147 0.75 5.50 -15.20
CA ASP A 147 0.49 6.41 -16.33
C ASP A 147 -0.89 7.07 -16.27
N ILE A 148 -1.92 6.35 -15.80
CA ILE A 148 -3.25 6.92 -15.51
C ILE A 148 -3.17 8.00 -14.42
N LEU A 149 -2.32 7.81 -13.40
CA LEU A 149 -2.07 8.84 -12.38
C LEU A 149 -1.31 10.05 -12.94
N ARG A 150 -0.33 9.84 -13.83
CA ARG A 150 0.40 10.93 -14.52
C ARG A 150 -0.56 11.78 -15.35
N GLU A 151 -1.35 11.14 -16.21
CA GLU A 151 -2.37 11.78 -17.06
C GLU A 151 -3.35 12.60 -16.21
N PHE A 152 -3.98 11.98 -15.21
CA PHE A 152 -4.94 12.66 -14.34
C PHE A 152 -4.33 13.81 -13.54
N SER A 153 -3.10 13.66 -13.03
CA SER A 153 -2.44 14.70 -12.24
C SER A 153 -2.10 15.94 -13.09
N LEU A 154 -1.73 15.73 -14.36
CA LEU A 154 -1.51 16.79 -15.34
C LEU A 154 -2.82 17.46 -15.77
N ASP A 155 -3.84 16.67 -16.15
CA ASP A 155 -5.18 17.15 -16.54
C ASP A 155 -5.84 18.05 -15.48
N GLN A 156 -5.67 17.68 -14.20
CA GLN A 156 -6.23 18.37 -13.06
C GLN A 156 -5.30 19.45 -12.50
N ASN A 157 -4.06 19.56 -13.00
CA ASN A 157 -3.03 20.47 -12.50
C ASN A 157 -2.86 20.34 -10.97
N ILE A 158 -2.73 19.09 -10.52
CA ILE A 158 -2.54 18.71 -9.11
C ILE A 158 -1.18 19.22 -8.64
N LYS A 159 -1.15 19.87 -7.48
CA LYS A 159 0.08 20.43 -6.92
C LYS A 159 0.96 19.36 -6.27
N TYR A 160 0.35 18.43 -5.56
CA TYR A 160 1.05 17.43 -4.74
C TYR A 160 1.04 16.05 -5.42
N PHE A 161 1.68 16.00 -6.59
CA PHE A 161 2.00 14.75 -7.31
C PHE A 161 3.47 14.38 -7.08
N TYR A 162 3.75 13.14 -6.70
CA TYR A 162 5.08 12.68 -6.29
C TYR A 162 5.51 11.42 -7.08
N ASP A 163 5.81 11.59 -8.36
CA ASP A 163 6.33 10.51 -9.21
C ASP A 163 7.86 10.54 -9.33
N ILE A 164 8.48 9.39 -9.59
CA ILE A 164 9.93 9.26 -9.78
C ILE A 164 10.44 9.88 -11.09
N THR A 165 9.55 10.17 -12.06
CA THR A 165 9.94 10.79 -13.33
C THR A 165 9.84 12.32 -13.32
N ASP A 166 8.90 12.90 -12.55
CA ASP A 166 8.82 14.35 -12.34
C ASP A 166 9.47 14.78 -11.01
N LEU A 167 10.80 14.88 -11.04
CA LEU A 167 11.59 15.50 -9.98
C LEU A 167 11.61 17.05 -10.05
N SER A 168 10.85 17.65 -10.97
CA SER A 168 11.13 19.00 -11.48
C SER A 168 10.27 20.12 -10.91
N ASN A 169 9.13 19.79 -10.30
CA ASN A 169 8.06 20.77 -10.04
C ASN A 169 7.34 20.60 -8.68
N PHE A 170 8.06 20.27 -7.61
CA PHE A 170 7.54 20.31 -6.22
C PHE A 170 7.21 21.77 -5.79
N LYS A 171 6.00 22.24 -6.11
CA LYS A 171 5.48 23.60 -5.82
C LYS A 171 4.58 23.67 -4.60
#